data_AF-A0A2E6QN79-F1
#
_entry.id   AF-A0A2E6QN79-F1
#
_cell.length_a   1.000
_cell.length_b   1.000
_cell.length_c   1.000
_cell.angle_alpha   90.00
_cell.angle_beta   90.00
_cell.angle_gamma   90.00
#
_symmetry.space_group_name_H-M   'P 1'
#
loop_
_entity.id
_entity.type
_entity.pdbx_description
1 polymer ?
#
loop_
_entity_poly.entity_id
_entity_poly.type
_entity_poly.pdbx_seq_one_letter_code
_entity_poly.pdbx_strand_id
1 'polypeptide(L)'
;MAAGFKPSSHAAAVLAAVRAGTLDFVWNEATRGETEAVLRRIPPLREAAGVDLFRGTPPFQGPADVSAFDYVGDPGDRKFAALAVASGSTLVTNDDDLLSVRDRIPIPVLTPRELMDTVAVD
;
A
#
# COMPACT_ATOMS: atom_id res chain seq x y z
N MET A 1 10.31 -1.86 31.13
CA MET A 1 9.88 -3.05 30.37
C MET A 1 9.28 -2.57 29.05
N ALA A 2 9.70 -3.18 27.94
CA ALA A 2 9.37 -2.78 26.57
C ALA A 2 8.13 -3.52 26.07
N ALA A 3 7.14 -2.78 25.56
CA ALA A 3 6.08 -3.29 24.69
C ALA A 3 5.40 -2.09 24.01
N GLY A 4 6.09 -1.48 23.06
CA GLY A 4 5.61 -0.30 22.35
C GLY A 4 4.78 -0.62 21.11
N PHE A 5 3.83 -1.55 21.12
CA PHE A 5 2.89 -1.70 19.99
C PHE A 5 1.52 -2.20 20.45
N LYS A 6 0.48 -1.36 20.28
CA LYS A 6 -0.90 -1.82 20.35
C LYS A 6 -1.22 -2.65 19.09
N PRO A 7 -1.85 -3.83 19.20
CA PRO A 7 -2.34 -4.67 18.09
C PRO A 7 -3.37 -4.03 17.14
N SER A 8 -3.53 -2.71 17.16
CA SER A 8 -4.63 -1.94 16.56
C SER A 8 -4.11 -0.86 15.59
N SER A 9 -3.03 -1.11 14.85
CA SER A 9 -2.61 -0.14 13.83
C SER A 9 -3.53 -0.25 12.62
N HIS A 10 -3.96 0.89 12.07
CA HIS A 10 -4.85 0.93 10.90
C HIS A 10 -4.24 0.18 9.70
N ALA A 11 -2.90 0.14 9.58
CA ALA A 11 -2.22 -0.68 8.57
C ALA A 11 -2.47 -2.19 8.73
N ALA A 12 -2.50 -2.70 9.97
CA ALA A 12 -2.84 -4.11 10.22
C ALA A 12 -4.32 -4.39 9.87
N ALA A 13 -5.22 -3.42 10.12
CA ALA A 13 -6.64 -3.54 9.76
C ALA A 13 -6.86 -3.58 8.24
N VAL A 14 -6.18 -2.72 7.47
CA VAL A 14 -6.22 -2.75 5.99
C VAL A 14 -5.80 -4.13 5.47
N LEU A 15 -4.73 -4.71 6.00
CA LEU A 15 -4.27 -6.02 5.56
C LEU A 15 -5.18 -7.17 6.00
N ALA A 16 -5.83 -7.06 7.17
CA ALA A 16 -6.85 -8.00 7.57
C ALA A 16 -8.05 -7.96 6.62
N ALA A 17 -8.47 -6.77 6.18
CA ALA A 17 -9.53 -6.59 5.19
C ALA A 17 -9.14 -7.19 3.82
N VAL A 18 -7.90 -6.98 3.37
CA VAL A 18 -7.40 -7.64 2.14
C VAL A 18 -7.46 -9.16 2.25
N ARG A 19 -6.99 -9.72 3.37
CA ARG A 19 -7.01 -11.17 3.61
C ARG A 19 -8.43 -11.73 3.69
N ALA A 20 -9.37 -10.95 4.19
CA ALA A 20 -10.78 -11.30 4.22
C ALA A 20 -11.45 -11.19 2.84
N GLY A 21 -10.76 -10.66 1.83
CA GLY A 21 -11.31 -10.41 0.50
C GLY A 21 -12.29 -9.23 0.45
N THR A 22 -12.30 -8.36 1.47
CA THR A 22 -13.13 -7.16 1.49
C THR A 22 -12.43 -5.95 0.87
N LEU A 23 -11.12 -6.03 0.67
CA LEU A 23 -10.33 -5.08 -0.11
C LEU A 23 -9.47 -5.84 -1.11
N ASP A 24 -9.39 -5.35 -2.34
CA ASP A 24 -8.46 -5.87 -3.33
C ASP A 24 -7.05 -5.31 -3.09
N PHE A 25 -6.04 -6.16 -3.26
CA PHE A 25 -4.64 -5.77 -3.21
C PHE A 25 -4.01 -5.82 -4.59
N VAL A 26 -3.53 -4.68 -5.06
CA VAL A 26 -2.87 -4.57 -6.36
C VAL A 26 -1.36 -4.49 -6.18
N TRP A 27 -0.64 -5.29 -6.96
CA TRP A 27 0.81 -5.34 -6.97
C TRP A 27 1.35 -5.61 -8.37
N ASN A 28 2.62 -5.29 -8.62
CA ASN A 28 3.36 -5.74 -9.79
C ASN A 28 4.79 -6.14 -9.37
N GLU A 29 5.58 -6.67 -10.31
CA GLU A 29 6.92 -7.15 -9.97
C GLU A 29 7.84 -6.04 -9.42
N ALA A 30 7.69 -4.81 -9.91
CA ALA A 30 8.48 -3.65 -9.47
C ALA A 30 8.18 -3.24 -8.01
N THR A 31 6.96 -3.45 -7.53
CA THR A 31 6.56 -3.12 -6.15
C THR A 31 6.68 -4.29 -5.18
N ARG A 32 6.66 -5.54 -5.66
CA ARG A 32 6.66 -6.75 -4.83
C ARG A 32 7.75 -6.77 -3.77
N GLY A 33 9.01 -6.66 -4.17
CA GLY A 33 10.14 -6.83 -3.25
C GLY A 33 10.16 -5.78 -2.12
N GLU A 34 9.73 -4.56 -2.42
CA GLU A 34 9.65 -3.49 -1.42
C GLU A 34 8.44 -3.65 -0.50
N THR A 35 7.28 -4.03 -1.06
CA THR A 35 6.11 -4.38 -0.25
C THR A 35 6.42 -5.54 0.70
N GLU A 36 7.09 -6.59 0.23
CA GLU A 36 7.54 -7.70 1.09
C GLU A 36 8.49 -7.19 2.19
N ALA A 37 9.42 -6.29 1.88
CA ALA A 37 10.34 -5.72 2.85
C ALA A 37 9.62 -4.89 3.93
N VAL A 38 8.63 -4.09 3.55
CA VAL A 38 7.79 -3.32 4.48
C VAL A 38 6.98 -4.24 5.39
N LEU A 39 6.31 -5.26 4.82
CA LEU A 39 5.52 -6.22 5.59
C LEU A 39 6.37 -6.98 6.62
N ARG A 40 7.61 -7.35 6.27
CA ARG A 40 8.57 -7.99 7.21
C ARG A 40 9.00 -7.07 8.36
N ARG A 41 8.89 -5.75 8.22
CA ARG A 41 9.27 -4.83 9.30
C ARG A 41 8.20 -4.73 10.39
N ILE A 42 6.94 -5.01 10.06
CA ILE A 42 5.80 -4.85 10.97
C ILE A 42 5.57 -6.14 11.76
N PRO A 43 5.80 -6.18 13.10
CA PRO A 43 5.79 -7.42 13.89
C PRO A 43 4.56 -8.33 13.75
N PRO A 44 3.29 -7.85 13.74
CA PRO A 44 2.13 -8.72 13.52
C PRO A 44 2.03 -9.24 12.08
N LEU A 45 2.75 -8.64 11.13
CA LEU A 45 2.70 -8.97 9.72
C LEU A 45 3.88 -9.81 9.25
N ARG A 46 4.90 -10.01 10.10
CA ARG A 46 6.09 -10.82 9.79
C ARG A 46 5.76 -12.24 9.38
N GLU A 47 4.83 -12.89 10.07
CA GLU A 47 4.39 -14.25 9.77
C GLU A 47 3.53 -14.31 8.50
N ALA A 48 2.85 -13.19 8.21
CA ALA A 48 1.96 -12.98 7.07
C ALA A 48 2.69 -12.53 5.78
N ALA A 49 3.88 -11.95 5.91
CA ALA A 49 4.57 -11.17 4.87
C ALA A 49 5.06 -11.99 3.68
N GLY A 50 5.17 -13.31 3.82
CA GLY A 50 5.96 -14.11 2.88
C GLY A 50 5.18 -14.84 1.78
N VAL A 51 3.88 -15.10 1.96
CA VAL A 51 3.29 -16.20 1.19
C VAL A 51 1.83 -16.02 0.81
N ASP A 52 1.00 -15.36 1.63
CA ASP A 52 -0.45 -15.41 1.43
C ASP A 52 -0.96 -14.26 0.54
N LEU A 53 -0.43 -13.04 0.74
CA LEU A 53 -0.94 -11.84 0.06
C LEU A 53 -0.72 -11.84 -1.46
N PHE A 54 0.42 -12.36 -1.90
CA PHE A 54 0.78 -12.46 -3.32
C PHE A 54 0.34 -13.78 -3.95
N ARG A 55 -0.01 -14.79 -3.15
CA ARG A 55 -0.41 -16.11 -3.64
C ARG A 55 -1.90 -16.09 -3.92
N GLY A 56 -2.27 -16.24 -5.18
CA GLY A 56 -3.66 -16.20 -5.64
C GLY A 56 -4.09 -14.85 -6.20
N THR A 57 -3.31 -13.79 -5.95
CA THR A 57 -3.50 -12.48 -6.57
C THR A 57 -2.50 -12.32 -7.72
N PRO A 58 -2.92 -12.38 -8.99
CA PRO A 58 -1.99 -12.20 -10.11
C PRO A 58 -1.42 -10.78 -10.12
N PRO A 59 -0.16 -10.59 -10.56
CA PRO A 59 0.41 -9.26 -10.72
C PRO A 59 -0.34 -8.47 -11.78
N PHE A 60 -0.54 -7.18 -11.53
CA PHE A 60 -1.03 -6.24 -12.53
C PHE A 60 -0.09 -6.20 -13.75
N GLN A 61 -0.65 -6.38 -14.94
CA GLN A 61 0.09 -6.49 -16.21
C GLN A 61 0.08 -5.19 -17.05
N GLY A 62 -0.69 -4.18 -16.64
CA GLY A 62 -0.76 -2.92 -17.38
C GLY A 62 0.52 -2.09 -17.26
N PRO A 63 0.74 -1.14 -18.18
CA PRO A 63 1.90 -0.25 -18.13
C PRO A 63 1.78 0.71 -16.95
N ALA A 64 2.81 0.76 -16.10
CA ALA A 64 2.96 1.74 -15.03
C ALA A 64 4.06 2.74 -15.40
N ASP A 65 3.68 3.93 -15.87
CA ASP A 65 4.63 4.97 -16.27
C ASP A 65 5.20 5.70 -15.05
N VAL A 66 6.36 5.25 -14.59
CA VAL A 66 7.09 5.84 -13.45
C VAL A 66 7.58 7.26 -13.77
N SER A 67 7.82 7.58 -15.05
CA SER A 67 8.37 8.88 -15.45
C SER A 67 7.36 10.03 -15.29
N ALA A 68 6.06 9.71 -15.33
CA ALA A 68 4.98 10.67 -15.08
C ALA A 68 4.94 11.20 -13.64
N PHE A 69 5.72 10.61 -12.72
CA PHE A 69 5.76 10.96 -11.29
C PHE A 69 7.12 11.52 -10.85
N ASP A 70 7.85 12.18 -11.76
CA ASP A 70 9.16 12.79 -11.48
C ASP A 70 9.17 13.81 -10.32
N TYR A 71 8.00 14.34 -9.99
CA TYR A 71 7.76 15.27 -8.89
C TYR A 71 7.65 14.62 -7.51
N VAL A 72 7.58 13.28 -7.43
CA VAL A 72 7.75 12.56 -6.16
C VAL A 72 9.24 12.58 -5.82
N GLY A 73 9.54 13.05 -4.60
CA GLY A 73 10.89 13.30 -4.11
C GLY A 73 11.78 12.05 -4.18
N ASP A 74 11.37 10.98 -3.51
CA ASP A 74 12.04 9.68 -3.62
C ASP A 74 11.72 8.98 -4.97
N PRO A 75 12.73 8.72 -5.83
CA PRO A 75 12.55 7.94 -7.05
C PRO A 75 12.02 6.52 -6.82
N GLY A 76 12.31 5.93 -5.66
CA GLY A 76 11.83 4.61 -5.24
C GLY A 76 10.31 4.56 -5.11
N ASP A 77 9.69 5.65 -4.66
CA ASP A 77 8.26 5.69 -4.37
C ASP A 77 7.37 5.92 -5.60
N ARG A 78 7.95 6.46 -6.67
CA ARG A 78 7.25 6.75 -7.94
C ARG A 78 6.50 5.55 -8.50
N LYS A 79 7.05 4.34 -8.33
CA LYS A 79 6.44 3.11 -8.82
C LYS A 79 5.12 2.77 -8.11
N PHE A 80 4.93 3.18 -6.85
CA PHE A 80 3.68 2.97 -6.14
C PHE A 80 2.59 3.90 -6.66
N ALA A 81 2.92 5.18 -6.88
CA ALA A 81 2.00 6.13 -7.53
C ALA A 81 1.65 5.68 -8.96
N ALA A 82 2.65 5.27 -9.74
CA ALA A 82 2.45 4.77 -11.10
C ALA A 82 1.57 3.52 -11.16
N LEU A 83 1.79 2.55 -10.26
CA LEU A 83 0.96 1.35 -10.19
C LEU A 83 -0.48 1.68 -9.79
N ALA A 84 -0.66 2.53 -8.77
CA ALA A 84 -1.98 2.89 -8.28
C ALA A 84 -2.80 3.62 -9.36
N VAL A 85 -2.18 4.59 -10.06
CA VAL A 85 -2.83 5.27 -11.20
C VAL A 85 -3.11 4.32 -12.35
N ALA A 86 -2.15 3.48 -12.75
CA ALA A 86 -2.33 2.55 -13.87
C ALA A 86 -3.44 1.52 -13.62
N SER A 87 -3.63 1.13 -12.36
CA SER A 87 -4.69 0.19 -11.96
C SER A 87 -6.02 0.88 -11.57
N GLY A 88 -6.04 2.21 -11.44
CA GLY A 88 -7.19 2.95 -10.92
C GLY A 88 -7.46 2.74 -9.42
N SER A 89 -6.48 2.24 -8.68
CA SER A 89 -6.62 1.91 -7.25
C SER A 89 -6.30 3.11 -6.36
N THR A 90 -6.95 3.20 -5.21
CA THR A 90 -6.52 4.11 -4.13
C THR A 90 -5.10 3.76 -3.67
N LEU A 91 -4.22 4.75 -3.56
CA LEU A 91 -2.89 4.56 -2.98
C LEU A 91 -2.99 4.72 -1.45
N VAL A 92 -2.66 3.66 -0.72
CA VAL A 92 -2.66 3.68 0.75
C VAL A 92 -1.22 3.75 1.27
N THR A 93 -0.85 4.85 1.94
CA THR A 93 0.54 5.07 2.39
C THR A 93 0.62 5.94 3.66
N ASN A 94 1.68 5.74 4.47
CA ASN A 94 2.08 6.68 5.53
C ASN A 94 3.37 7.43 5.15
N ASP A 95 3.79 7.32 3.90
CA ASP A 95 5.00 7.96 3.41
C ASP A 95 4.77 9.47 3.20
N ASP A 96 5.57 10.30 3.86
CA ASP A 96 5.41 11.75 3.84
C ASP A 96 5.69 12.35 2.45
N ASP A 97 6.58 11.75 1.66
CA ASP A 97 6.89 12.23 0.32
C ASP A 97 5.69 12.06 -0.61
N LEU A 98 5.07 10.87 -0.59
CA LEU A 98 3.85 10.60 -1.34
C LEU A 98 2.65 11.41 -0.83
N LEU A 99 2.50 11.56 0.49
CA LEU A 99 1.42 12.35 1.10
C LEU A 99 1.56 13.84 0.78
N SER A 100 2.78 14.38 0.73
CA SER A 100 3.03 15.80 0.45
C SER A 100 2.60 16.22 -0.96
N VAL A 101 2.54 15.27 -1.90
CA VAL A 101 2.14 15.50 -3.30
C VAL A 101 0.79 14.88 -3.65
N ARG A 102 0.01 14.43 -2.67
CA ARG A 102 -1.26 13.72 -2.90
C ARG A 102 -2.25 14.47 -3.79
N ASP A 103 -2.32 15.79 -3.65
CA ASP A 103 -3.24 16.64 -4.44
C ASP A 103 -2.84 16.72 -5.93
N ARG A 104 -1.63 16.26 -6.28
CA ARG A 104 -1.13 16.19 -7.65
C ARG A 104 -1.29 14.81 -8.28
N ILE A 105 -1.58 13.78 -7.48
CA ILE A 105 -1.77 12.41 -7.95
C ILE A 105 -3.25 12.26 -8.36
N PRO A 106 -3.57 11.78 -9.58
CA PRO A 106 -4.94 11.79 -10.12
C PRO A 106 -5.86 10.71 -9.54
N ILE A 107 -5.56 10.18 -8.36
CA ILE A 107 -6.32 9.17 -7.63
C ILE A 107 -6.32 9.54 -6.13
N PRO A 108 -7.22 8.99 -5.31
CA PRO A 108 -7.13 9.14 -3.88
C PRO A 108 -5.81 8.57 -3.34
N VAL A 109 -5.14 9.36 -2.50
CA VAL A 109 -3.99 8.92 -1.69
C VAL A 109 -4.35 9.09 -0.22
N LEU A 110 -4.46 7.98 0.49
CA LEU A 110 -4.97 7.93 1.85
C LEU A 110 -3.93 7.33 2.78
N THR A 111 -3.93 7.77 4.04
CA THR A 111 -3.34 7.00 5.13
C THR A 111 -4.18 5.75 5.39
N PRO A 112 -3.61 4.70 6.02
CA PRO A 112 -4.40 3.55 6.45
C PRO A 112 -5.55 3.94 7.38
N ARG A 113 -5.40 5.00 8.18
CA ARG A 113 -6.50 5.52 9.01
C ARG A 113 -7.62 6.07 8.15
N GLU A 114 -7.32 7.00 7.25
CA GLU A 114 -8.33 7.61 6.36
C GLU A 114 -9.08 6.55 5.52
N LEU A 115 -8.38 5.51 5.05
CA LEU A 115 -9.03 4.38 4.38
C LEU A 115 -10.01 3.66 5.31
N MET A 116 -9.58 3.28 6.52
CA MET A 116 -10.42 2.54 7.46
C MET A 116 -11.62 3.37 7.93
N ASP A 117 -11.45 4.68 8.09
CA ASP A 117 -12.55 5.60 8.41
C ASP A 117 -13.55 5.71 7.25
N THR A 118 -13.11 5.52 5.99
CA THR A 118 -14.01 5.53 4.81
C THR A 118 -14.82 4.24 4.72
N VAL A 119 -14.18 3.07 4.84
CA VAL A 119 -14.86 1.76 4.68
C VAL A 119 -15.71 1.34 5.87
N ALA A 120 -15.57 1.99 7.03
CA ALA A 120 -16.39 1.72 8.22
C ALA A 120 -17.75 2.43 8.18
N VAL A 121 -17.99 3.29 7.19
CA VAL A 121 -19.20 4.11 7.06
C VAL A 121 -20.15 3.55 5.98
N ASP A 122 -19.71 2.52 5.24
CA ASP A 122 -20.50 1.74 4.27
C ASP A 122 -21.09 0.46 4.91
#